data_AF-A0A329ZBJ5-F1
#
_entry.id   AF-A0A329ZBJ5-F1
#
_cell.length_a   1.000
_cell.length_b   1.000
_cell.length_c   1.000
_cell.angle_alpha   90.00
_cell.angle_beta   90.00
_cell.angle_gamma   90.00
#
_symmetry.space_group_name_H-M   'P 1'
#
loop_
_entity.id
_entity.type
_entity.pdbx_description
1 polymer ?
#
loop_
_entity_poly.entity_id
_entity_poly.type
_entity_poly.pdbx_seq_one_letter_code
_entity_poly.pdbx_strand_id
1 'polypeptide(L)'
;MLESKSIESKESKKSYEIIVVENPSVSSQTSEFLESYRGKITYYKNAKNLNLFGNWNRCISLAKGKWVCILHDDDILLPNYLSEMKKAVEKVEENTALISHRAIYFGNLDLINYRQAEDSGIKKQLKKCKSLFLALKSIKSFCINHIIFPILGVKKYKLLDKRSADYIAKYNPLHPSAMLHNKEVFLKLGGYNQSYFPSDDWFCHIRCAENASVYQLDKFLSKYRYSINLSFNKDTMFYGSIVNFLHTRDNLKINKRLKNILFQKQYENVLKIQDENLKNEILKIFADFGFKQMELKILDRFLYRIYRMHDVEIYKVEK
;
A
#
# COMPACT_ATOMS: atom_id res chain seq x y z
N MET A 1 -6.07 10.56 -18.00
CA MET A 1 -5.90 12.02 -17.94
C MET A 1 -4.65 12.32 -17.12
N LEU A 2 -3.48 12.39 -17.75
CA LEU A 2 -2.30 12.96 -17.11
C LEU A 2 -2.46 14.48 -17.16
N GLU A 3 -3.07 15.05 -16.12
CA GLU A 3 -3.01 16.50 -15.92
C GLU A 3 -1.56 16.88 -15.61
N SER A 4 -0.79 17.11 -16.67
CA SER A 4 0.47 17.87 -16.65
C SER A 4 0.32 19.27 -16.06
N LYS A 5 -0.90 19.68 -15.67
CA LYS A 5 -1.17 20.88 -14.89
C LYS A 5 -0.77 20.79 -13.42
N SER A 6 -0.56 19.59 -12.87
CA SER A 6 -0.30 19.43 -11.42
C SER A 6 1.16 19.65 -11.01
N ILE A 7 2.12 19.78 -11.95
CA ILE A 7 3.57 19.83 -11.63
C ILE A 7 4.32 20.99 -12.31
N GLU A 8 3.64 21.92 -12.97
CA GLU A 8 4.29 23.10 -13.60
C GLU A 8 4.22 24.33 -12.68
N SER A 9 5.07 24.40 -11.65
CA SER A 9 5.43 25.67 -10.99
C SER A 9 6.69 26.24 -11.64
N LYS A 10 6.61 27.51 -12.05
CA LYS A 10 7.69 28.29 -12.68
C LYS A 10 8.94 28.39 -11.77
N GLU A 11 10.10 28.34 -12.41
CA GLU A 11 11.47 28.69 -11.98
C GLU A 11 12.44 27.62 -11.42
N SER A 12 13.67 27.70 -11.97
CA SER A 12 14.92 26.95 -11.71
C SER A 12 15.00 25.51 -12.24
N LYS A 13 16.21 25.09 -12.66
CA LYS A 13 16.58 23.75 -13.19
C LYS A 13 15.61 22.67 -12.68
N LYS A 14 14.89 21.99 -13.59
CA LYS A 14 13.95 20.91 -13.21
C LYS A 14 14.64 19.96 -12.21
N SER A 15 14.12 19.91 -10.99
CA SER A 15 14.61 19.06 -9.90
C SER A 15 14.10 17.62 -10.00
N TYR A 16 13.35 17.31 -11.05
CA TYR A 16 12.77 16.02 -11.32
C TYR A 16 12.82 15.72 -12.82
N GLU A 17 12.73 14.44 -13.16
CA GLU A 17 12.51 13.95 -14.52
C GLU A 17 11.24 13.12 -14.54
N ILE A 18 10.63 12.99 -15.72
CA ILE A 18 9.49 12.10 -15.94
C ILE A 18 9.92 11.11 -17.00
N ILE A 19 9.87 9.83 -16.65
CA ILE A 19 10.10 8.72 -17.57
C ILE A 19 8.82 7.91 -17.72
N VAL A 20 8.56 7.44 -18.94
CA VAL A 20 7.49 6.48 -19.22
C VAL A 20 8.12 5.24 -19.81
N VAL A 21 7.87 4.09 -19.19
CA VAL A 21 8.37 2.78 -19.65
C VAL A 21 7.20 1.88 -19.99
N GLU A 22 7.08 1.55 -21.27
CA GLU A 22 6.00 0.74 -21.79
C GLU A 22 6.46 -0.70 -22.04
N ASN A 23 5.67 -1.67 -21.57
CA ASN A 23 5.76 -3.06 -22.05
C ASN A 23 5.01 -3.18 -23.39
N PRO A 24 5.57 -3.92 -24.38
CA PRO A 24 4.92 -4.06 -25.68
C PRO A 24 3.54 -4.70 -25.53
N SER A 25 2.55 -4.09 -26.18
CA SER A 25 1.17 -4.54 -26.26
C SER A 25 0.66 -4.38 -27.70
N VAL A 26 -0.20 -5.30 -28.13
CA VAL A 26 -0.71 -5.40 -29.52
C VAL A 26 -1.55 -4.18 -29.92
N SER A 27 -2.19 -3.52 -28.96
CA SER A 27 -3.15 -2.43 -29.19
C SER A 27 -2.77 -1.11 -28.51
N SER A 28 -1.50 -0.92 -28.17
CA SER A 28 -1.06 0.27 -27.44
C SER A 28 -1.03 1.51 -28.33
N GLN A 29 -1.73 2.56 -27.92
CA GLN A 29 -1.68 3.91 -28.49
C GLN A 29 -0.78 4.85 -27.66
N THR A 30 0.02 4.29 -26.74
CA THR A 30 0.81 5.07 -25.78
C THR A 30 1.80 5.98 -26.48
N SER A 31 2.53 5.50 -27.51
CA SER A 31 3.49 6.35 -28.23
C SER A 31 2.84 7.55 -28.91
N GLU A 32 1.67 7.38 -29.52
CA GLU A 32 0.93 8.45 -30.19
C GLU A 32 0.42 9.49 -29.17
N PHE A 33 -0.13 9.02 -28.05
CA PHE A 33 -0.57 9.88 -26.96
C PHE A 33 0.59 10.73 -26.38
N LEU A 34 1.77 10.11 -26.23
CA LEU A 34 2.93 10.74 -25.63
C LEU A 34 3.66 11.74 -26.55
N GLU A 35 3.37 11.78 -27.85
CA GLU A 35 3.99 12.75 -28.77
C GLU A 35 3.72 14.20 -28.35
N SER A 36 2.53 14.48 -27.81
CA SER A 36 2.16 15.79 -27.25
C SER A 36 3.01 16.22 -26.04
N TYR A 37 3.76 15.31 -25.44
CA TYR A 37 4.65 15.55 -24.30
C TYR A 37 6.14 15.51 -24.66
N ARG A 38 6.48 15.48 -25.96
CA ARG A 38 7.86 15.46 -26.44
C ARG A 38 8.69 16.60 -25.86
N GLY A 39 9.91 16.27 -25.40
CA GLY A 39 10.80 17.21 -24.70
C GLY A 39 10.45 17.48 -23.23
N LYS A 40 9.27 17.05 -22.75
CA LYS A 40 8.90 17.10 -21.32
C LYS A 40 9.15 15.78 -20.59
N ILE A 41 9.07 14.66 -21.32
CA ILE A 41 9.25 13.30 -20.80
C ILE A 41 10.33 12.55 -21.58
N THR A 42 10.90 11.52 -20.96
CA THR A 42 11.70 10.51 -21.67
C THR A 42 10.87 9.24 -21.80
N TYR A 43 10.72 8.73 -23.02
CA TYR A 43 9.92 7.54 -23.31
C TYR A 43 10.83 6.36 -23.67
N TYR A 44 10.54 5.20 -23.07
CA TYR A 44 11.19 3.93 -23.35
C TYR A 44 10.13 2.87 -23.65
N LYS A 45 10.35 2.09 -24.71
CA LYS A 45 9.56 0.90 -25.01
C LYS A 45 10.43 -0.33 -24.82
N ASN A 46 9.99 -1.27 -23.99
CA ASN A 46 10.71 -2.52 -23.79
C ASN A 46 10.61 -3.39 -25.06
N ALA A 47 11.71 -4.09 -25.40
CA ALA A 47 11.73 -5.00 -26.54
C ALA A 47 10.83 -6.23 -26.35
N LYS A 48 10.58 -6.63 -25.09
CA LYS A 48 9.70 -7.72 -24.70
C LYS A 48 8.89 -7.34 -23.46
N ASN A 49 7.77 -8.01 -23.22
CA ASN A 49 6.98 -7.81 -22.01
C ASN A 49 7.76 -8.30 -20.78
N LEU A 50 8.09 -7.39 -19.86
CA LEU A 50 8.82 -7.69 -18.61
C LEU A 50 7.89 -8.03 -17.44
N ASN A 51 6.59 -8.17 -17.69
CA ASN A 51 5.53 -8.25 -16.67
C ASN A 51 5.49 -6.97 -15.80
N LEU A 52 4.67 -6.98 -14.74
CA LEU A 52 4.44 -5.82 -13.89
C LEU A 52 5.71 -5.41 -13.13
N PHE A 53 6.24 -6.32 -12.30
CA PHE A 53 7.36 -6.01 -11.41
C PHE A 53 8.68 -5.85 -12.16
N GLY A 54 8.85 -6.57 -13.27
CA GLY A 54 9.99 -6.35 -14.16
C GLY A 54 9.95 -4.96 -14.82
N ASN A 55 8.76 -4.47 -15.20
CA ASN A 55 8.63 -3.11 -15.73
C ASN A 55 8.87 -2.03 -14.65
N TRP A 56 8.39 -2.24 -13.43
CA TRP A 56 8.66 -1.34 -12.30
C TRP A 56 10.16 -1.24 -12.00
N ASN A 57 10.85 -2.37 -11.92
CA ASN A 57 12.31 -2.40 -11.77
C ASN A 57 13.01 -1.70 -12.93
N ARG A 58 12.49 -1.85 -14.17
CA ARG A 58 13.03 -1.16 -15.33
C ARG A 58 12.90 0.36 -15.18
N CYS A 59 11.75 0.88 -14.75
CA CYS A 59 11.58 2.30 -14.40
C CYS A 59 12.63 2.77 -13.39
N ILE A 60 12.76 2.06 -12.26
CA ILE A 60 13.72 2.41 -11.20
C ILE A 60 15.16 2.39 -11.74
N SER A 61 15.51 1.41 -12.56
CA SER A 61 16.85 1.29 -13.14
C SER A 61 17.21 2.42 -14.11
N LEU A 62 16.24 2.88 -14.92
CA LEU A 62 16.43 3.89 -15.96
C LEU A 62 16.45 5.32 -15.42
N ALA A 63 15.81 5.57 -14.27
CA ALA A 63 15.78 6.87 -13.63
C ALA A 63 17.21 7.34 -13.28
N LYS A 64 17.53 8.62 -13.50
CA LYS A 64 18.81 9.25 -13.15
C LYS A 64 18.80 9.76 -11.71
N GLY A 65 17.63 10.10 -11.17
CA GLY A 65 17.46 10.55 -9.79
C GLY A 65 17.79 9.48 -8.73
N LYS A 66 18.33 9.92 -7.58
CA LYS A 66 18.56 9.06 -6.40
C LYS A 66 17.24 8.52 -5.83
N TRP A 67 16.20 9.34 -5.84
CA TRP A 67 14.86 8.98 -5.37
C TRP A 67 13.91 8.86 -6.55
N VAL A 68 13.23 7.72 -6.65
CA VAL A 68 12.36 7.38 -7.78
C VAL A 68 10.95 7.16 -7.28
N CYS A 69 9.99 7.86 -7.89
CA CYS A 69 8.57 7.63 -7.69
C CYS A 69 8.04 6.74 -8.81
N ILE A 70 7.36 5.64 -8.47
CA ILE A 70 6.51 4.93 -9.41
C ILE A 70 5.11 5.51 -9.26
N LEU A 71 4.56 6.05 -10.35
CA LEU A 71 3.17 6.53 -10.41
C LEU A 71 2.42 5.65 -11.41
N HIS A 72 1.34 5.02 -10.95
CA HIS A 72 0.46 4.28 -11.85
C HIS A 72 -0.34 5.24 -12.75
N ASP A 73 -0.73 4.76 -13.92
CA ASP A 73 -1.38 5.55 -14.98
C ASP A 73 -2.82 6.00 -14.64
N ASP A 74 -3.43 5.36 -13.65
CA ASP A 74 -4.79 5.64 -13.16
C ASP A 74 -4.84 6.43 -11.84
N ASP A 75 -3.67 6.75 -11.27
CA ASP A 75 -3.48 7.48 -10.02
C ASP A 75 -3.09 8.96 -10.23
N ILE A 76 -3.17 9.76 -9.16
CA ILE A 76 -2.97 11.21 -9.21
C ILE A 76 -2.05 11.68 -8.08
N LEU A 77 -1.05 12.50 -8.40
CA LEU A 77 -0.28 13.24 -7.38
C LEU A 77 -0.99 14.54 -7.00
N LEU A 78 -1.01 14.87 -5.71
CA LEU A 78 -1.52 16.18 -5.27
C LEU A 78 -0.47 17.28 -5.51
N PRO A 79 -0.88 18.56 -5.69
CA PRO A 79 0.04 19.64 -6.07
C PRO A 79 1.23 19.86 -5.12
N ASN A 80 1.07 19.53 -3.83
CA ASN A 80 2.12 19.65 -2.82
C ASN A 80 3.00 18.40 -2.68
N TYR A 81 2.82 17.37 -3.52
CA TYR A 81 3.55 16.11 -3.43
C TYR A 81 5.07 16.32 -3.44
N LEU A 82 5.60 16.96 -4.50
CA LEU A 82 7.05 17.11 -4.68
C LEU A 82 7.71 17.89 -3.53
N SER A 83 7.09 18.99 -3.10
CA SER A 83 7.66 19.84 -2.05
C SER A 83 7.67 19.13 -0.69
N GLU A 84 6.64 18.35 -0.36
CA GLU A 84 6.58 17.59 0.88
C GLU A 84 7.48 16.36 0.88
N MET A 85 7.55 15.64 -0.24
CA MET A 85 8.45 14.50 -0.36
C MET A 85 9.92 14.92 -0.34
N LYS A 86 10.27 16.09 -0.93
CA LYS A 86 11.61 16.67 -0.82
C LYS A 86 12.00 16.95 0.64
N LYS A 87 11.11 17.58 1.41
CA LYS A 87 11.32 17.82 2.86
C LYS A 87 11.46 16.52 3.66
N ALA A 88 10.77 15.45 3.24
CA ALA A 88 10.88 14.14 3.88
C ALA A 88 12.25 13.51 3.60
N VAL A 89 12.71 13.55 2.34
CA VAL A 89 14.04 13.06 1.93
C VAL A 89 15.17 13.70 2.74
N GLU A 90 15.08 14.99 3.03
CA GLU A 90 16.10 15.73 3.82
C GLU A 90 16.17 15.28 5.29
N LYS A 91 15.19 14.52 5.79
CA LYS A 91 15.05 14.12 7.21
C LYS A 91 15.24 12.64 7.47
N VAL A 92 15.46 11.83 6.43
CA VAL A 92 15.64 10.38 6.58
C VAL A 92 17.12 10.00 6.59
N GLU A 93 17.40 8.85 7.18
CA GLU A 93 18.74 8.25 7.22
C GLU A 93 19.21 7.84 5.82
N GLU A 94 20.52 7.77 5.60
CA GLU A 94 21.09 7.39 4.30
C GLU A 94 20.68 5.97 3.85
N ASN A 95 20.63 5.02 4.79
CA ASN A 95 20.16 3.66 4.56
C ASN A 95 18.62 3.54 4.50
N THR A 96 17.93 4.57 3.99
CA THR A 96 16.48 4.53 3.79
C THR A 96 16.18 3.97 2.40
N ALA A 97 15.40 2.90 2.35
CA ALA A 97 14.95 2.30 1.10
C ALA A 97 13.69 2.98 0.54
N LEU A 98 12.72 3.30 1.42
CA LEU A 98 11.40 3.76 1.00
C LEU A 98 10.91 4.94 1.84
N ILE A 99 10.24 5.89 1.19
CA ILE A 99 9.45 6.94 1.85
C ILE A 99 8.06 6.94 1.22
N SER A 100 7.06 6.57 2.03
CA SER A 100 5.66 6.57 1.64
C SER A 100 4.91 7.73 2.29
N HIS A 101 3.65 7.89 1.91
CA HIS A 101 2.72 8.87 2.46
C HIS A 101 1.30 8.27 2.46
N ARG A 102 0.29 9.02 2.90
CA ARG A 102 -1.11 8.55 2.83
C ARG A 102 -1.73 8.87 1.47
N ALA A 103 -2.58 7.99 0.96
CA ALA A 103 -3.33 8.22 -0.27
C ALA A 103 -4.81 8.50 0.03
N ILE A 104 -5.44 9.31 -0.83
CA ILE A 104 -6.89 9.49 -0.85
C ILE A 104 -7.47 8.47 -1.83
N TYR A 105 -8.40 7.64 -1.40
CA TYR A 105 -9.04 6.69 -2.30
C TYR A 105 -10.22 7.29 -3.04
N PHE A 106 -10.38 6.90 -4.30
CA PHE A 106 -11.51 7.28 -5.14
C PHE A 106 -11.82 6.16 -6.15
N GLY A 107 -12.93 6.27 -6.88
CA GLY A 107 -13.35 5.25 -7.86
C GLY A 107 -14.39 4.29 -7.29
N ASN A 108 -14.29 2.99 -7.62
CA ASN A 108 -15.23 1.97 -7.16
C ASN A 108 -14.88 1.48 -5.75
N LEU A 109 -15.37 2.21 -4.75
CA LEU A 109 -15.10 1.97 -3.34
C LEU A 109 -15.82 0.74 -2.77
N ASP A 110 -16.82 0.21 -3.47
CA ASP A 110 -17.50 -1.03 -3.06
C ASP A 110 -16.56 -2.24 -3.10
N LEU A 111 -15.54 -2.20 -3.98
CA LEU A 111 -14.52 -3.25 -4.11
C LEU A 111 -13.70 -3.46 -2.84
N ILE A 112 -13.56 -2.44 -2.00
CA ILE A 112 -12.88 -2.53 -0.70
C ILE A 112 -13.85 -2.69 0.47
N ASN A 113 -15.12 -3.00 0.18
CA ASN A 113 -16.20 -3.00 1.15
C ASN A 113 -16.21 -1.70 1.98
N TYR A 114 -15.86 -0.56 1.36
CA TYR A 114 -15.91 0.71 2.06
C TYR A 114 -17.37 1.07 2.28
N ARG A 115 -17.87 0.73 3.46
CA ARG A 115 -19.16 1.19 3.94
C ARG A 115 -18.90 2.43 4.75
N GLN A 116 -19.40 3.58 4.28
CA GLN A 116 -19.49 4.73 5.15
C GLN A 116 -20.36 4.31 6.33
N ALA A 117 -19.77 4.21 7.53
CA ALA A 117 -20.48 3.73 8.69
C ALA A 117 -21.70 4.62 8.90
N GLU A 118 -22.90 4.06 8.66
CA GLU A 118 -24.12 4.74 9.04
C GLU A 118 -24.08 4.94 10.56
N ASP A 119 -24.38 6.17 10.98
CA ASP A 119 -24.48 6.43 12.40
C ASP A 119 -25.61 5.56 12.97
N SER A 120 -25.30 4.78 14.02
CA SER A 120 -26.33 4.07 14.79
C SER A 120 -27.42 5.04 15.26
N GLY A 121 -28.63 4.55 15.52
CA GLY A 121 -29.73 5.40 16.02
C GLY A 121 -29.32 6.26 17.22
N ILE A 122 -28.54 5.68 18.13
CA ILE A 122 -27.92 6.36 19.28
C ILE A 122 -26.97 7.47 18.82
N LYS A 123 -26.08 7.20 17.85
CA LYS A 123 -25.12 8.18 17.34
C LYS A 123 -25.80 9.31 16.55
N LYS A 124 -26.88 9.03 15.83
CA LYS A 124 -27.75 10.03 15.19
C LYS A 124 -28.42 10.94 16.23
N GLN A 125 -28.96 10.37 17.31
CA GLN A 125 -29.55 11.15 18.40
C GLN A 125 -28.50 11.99 19.15
N LEU A 126 -27.35 11.42 19.48
CA LEU A 126 -26.26 12.14 20.13
C LEU A 126 -25.79 13.34 19.29
N LYS A 127 -25.69 13.19 17.97
CA LYS A 127 -25.33 14.29 17.06
C LYS A 127 -26.33 15.45 17.06
N LYS A 128 -27.58 15.26 17.47
CA LYS A 128 -28.54 16.37 17.66
C LYS A 128 -28.06 17.31 18.76
N CYS A 129 -27.42 16.79 19.81
CA CYS A 129 -26.74 17.56 20.84
C CYS A 129 -25.23 17.65 20.53
N LYS A 130 -24.86 18.62 19.69
CA LYS A 130 -23.47 18.82 19.23
C LYS A 130 -22.45 18.86 20.37
N SER A 131 -22.77 19.53 21.49
CA SER A 131 -21.90 19.62 22.67
C SER A 131 -21.66 18.26 23.34
N LEU A 132 -22.72 17.51 23.63
CA LEU A 132 -22.63 16.17 24.22
C LEU A 132 -21.90 15.19 23.30
N PHE A 133 -22.19 15.22 21.99
CA PHE A 133 -21.50 14.39 21.01
C PHE A 133 -19.99 14.69 20.96
N LEU A 134 -19.61 15.96 20.93
CA LEU A 134 -18.21 16.37 20.95
C LEU A 134 -17.53 15.95 22.27
N ALA A 135 -18.19 16.14 23.41
CA ALA A 135 -17.67 15.72 24.72
C ALA A 135 -17.44 14.20 24.77
N LEU A 136 -18.42 13.39 24.37
CA LEU A 136 -18.29 11.93 24.33
C LEU A 136 -17.22 11.47 23.33
N LYS A 137 -17.11 12.14 22.17
CA LYS A 137 -16.05 11.86 21.19
C LYS A 137 -14.67 12.17 21.78
N SER A 138 -14.53 13.27 22.50
CA SER A 138 -13.29 13.66 23.18
C SER A 138 -12.94 12.69 24.31
N ILE A 139 -13.90 12.29 25.14
CA ILE A 139 -13.70 11.28 26.20
C ILE A 139 -13.27 9.95 25.59
N LYS A 140 -13.97 9.47 24.55
CA LYS A 140 -13.60 8.24 23.84
C LYS A 140 -12.18 8.33 23.27
N SER A 141 -11.85 9.44 22.60
CA SER A 141 -10.52 9.69 22.06
C SER A 141 -9.46 9.69 23.17
N PHE A 142 -9.75 10.32 24.30
CA PHE A 142 -8.87 10.35 25.47
C PHE A 142 -8.64 8.95 26.03
N CYS A 143 -9.69 8.19 26.33
CA CYS A 143 -9.58 6.82 26.85
C CYS A 143 -8.80 5.91 25.90
N ILE A 144 -9.06 6.00 24.59
CA ILE A 144 -8.32 5.23 23.59
C ILE A 144 -6.82 5.62 23.61
N ASN A 145 -6.52 6.91 23.54
CA ASN A 145 -5.16 7.42 23.38
C ASN A 145 -4.29 7.38 24.65
N HIS A 146 -4.90 7.44 25.84
CA HIS A 146 -4.19 7.59 27.12
C HIS A 146 -4.36 6.39 28.06
N ILE A 147 -5.33 5.50 27.80
CA ILE A 147 -5.54 4.30 28.64
C ILE A 147 -5.29 3.05 27.79
N ILE A 148 -6.06 2.86 26.72
CA ILE A 148 -6.01 1.63 25.92
C ILE A 148 -4.68 1.49 25.18
N PHE A 149 -4.20 2.54 24.51
CA PHE A 149 -2.96 2.47 23.72
C PHE A 149 -1.72 2.17 24.55
N PRO A 150 -1.48 2.82 25.70
CA PRO A 150 -0.37 2.45 26.58
C PRO A 150 -0.44 1.00 27.07
N ILE A 151 -1.61 0.53 27.51
CA ILE A 151 -1.80 -0.85 28.00
C ILE A 151 -1.48 -1.88 26.91
N LEU A 152 -1.86 -1.60 25.66
CA LEU A 152 -1.68 -2.50 24.52
C LEU A 152 -0.38 -2.24 23.74
N GLY A 153 0.48 -1.32 24.20
CA GLY A 153 1.73 -0.97 23.54
C GLY A 153 1.54 -0.39 22.13
N VAL A 154 0.41 0.27 21.85
CA VAL A 154 0.15 0.88 20.53
C VAL A 154 1.00 2.14 20.38
N LYS A 155 1.91 2.16 19.40
CA LYS A 155 2.73 3.34 19.09
C LYS A 155 1.88 4.48 18.51
N LYS A 156 2.04 5.68 19.06
CA LYS A 156 1.60 6.93 18.42
C LYS A 156 2.65 7.33 17.39
N TYR A 157 2.22 7.59 16.16
CA TYR A 157 3.14 7.89 15.08
C TYR A 157 3.41 9.38 14.94
N LYS A 158 4.67 9.71 14.62
CA LYS A 158 5.10 11.08 14.29
C LYS A 158 4.64 11.47 12.88
N LEU A 159 4.77 12.76 12.55
CA LEU A 159 4.50 13.27 11.20
C LEU A 159 5.29 12.51 10.14
N LEU A 160 6.57 12.25 10.38
CA LEU A 160 7.40 11.35 9.58
C LEU A 160 7.94 10.29 10.52
N ASP A 161 7.56 9.04 10.31
CA ASP A 161 7.89 7.97 11.24
C ASP A 161 8.39 6.71 10.55
N LYS A 162 9.34 6.05 11.22
CA LYS A 162 9.98 4.82 10.75
C LYS A 162 9.05 3.63 11.03
N ARG A 163 8.79 2.82 10.01
CA ARG A 163 7.89 1.67 10.06
C ARG A 163 8.70 0.39 10.11
N SER A 164 8.40 -0.46 11.08
CA SER A 164 9.02 -1.79 11.17
C SER A 164 8.39 -2.76 10.19
N ALA A 165 9.10 -3.85 9.90
CA ALA A 165 8.58 -5.00 9.14
C ALA A 165 7.25 -5.51 9.72
N ASP A 166 7.17 -5.69 11.04
CA ASP A 166 5.94 -6.07 11.74
C ASP A 166 4.78 -5.09 11.48
N TYR A 167 5.06 -3.78 11.44
CA TYR A 167 4.04 -2.78 11.14
C TYR A 167 3.55 -2.93 9.70
N ILE A 168 4.47 -2.94 8.74
CA ILE A 168 4.10 -3.04 7.32
C ILE A 168 3.34 -4.35 7.04
N ALA A 169 3.82 -5.47 7.58
CA ALA A 169 3.14 -6.76 7.45
C ALA A 169 1.72 -6.73 8.02
N LYS A 170 1.53 -6.05 9.15
CA LYS A 170 0.24 -6.05 9.83
C LYS A 170 -0.80 -5.12 9.22
N TYR A 171 -0.39 -3.92 8.79
CA TYR A 171 -1.33 -2.86 8.36
C TYR A 171 -1.38 -2.69 6.85
N ASN A 172 -0.37 -3.19 6.11
CA ASN A 172 -0.12 -2.87 4.71
C ASN A 172 -0.41 -1.38 4.36
N PRO A 173 0.24 -0.43 5.06
CA PRO A 173 -0.16 0.98 5.00
C PRO A 173 0.49 1.73 3.83
N LEU A 174 1.32 1.05 3.02
CA LEU A 174 2.13 1.66 1.98
C LEU A 174 1.54 1.28 0.63
N HIS A 175 1.03 2.27 -0.09
CA HIS A 175 0.58 2.06 -1.47
C HIS A 175 1.80 2.04 -2.39
N PRO A 176 1.86 1.09 -3.36
CA PRO A 176 3.00 0.98 -4.26
C PRO A 176 3.14 2.19 -5.20
N SER A 177 2.02 2.86 -5.49
CA SER A 177 1.97 4.09 -6.28
C SER A 177 2.29 5.31 -5.42
N ALA A 178 2.98 6.29 -6.02
CA ALA A 178 3.40 7.54 -5.41
C ALA A 178 4.41 7.41 -4.23
N MET A 179 4.96 6.22 -4.00
CA MET A 179 6.02 6.02 -3.00
C MET A 179 7.40 6.34 -3.60
N LEU A 180 8.29 6.96 -2.80
CA LEU A 180 9.68 7.16 -3.17
C LEU A 180 10.53 5.94 -2.83
N HIS A 181 11.34 5.53 -3.80
CA HIS A 181 12.35 4.48 -3.70
C HIS A 181 13.73 5.12 -3.75
N ASN A 182 14.59 4.85 -2.77
CA ASN A 182 16.01 5.14 -2.91
C ASN A 182 16.59 4.12 -3.87
N LYS A 183 16.91 4.54 -5.09
CA LYS A 183 17.27 3.66 -6.20
C LYS A 183 18.35 2.65 -5.83
N GLU A 184 19.45 3.11 -5.24
CA GLU A 184 20.60 2.27 -4.94
C GLU A 184 20.31 1.27 -3.82
N VAL A 185 19.74 1.75 -2.71
CA VAL A 185 19.38 0.90 -1.56
C VAL A 185 18.32 -0.12 -1.98
N PHE A 186 17.29 0.31 -2.71
CA PHE A 186 16.18 -0.54 -3.14
C PHE A 186 16.65 -1.66 -4.08
N LEU A 187 17.46 -1.33 -5.09
CA LEU A 187 17.99 -2.33 -6.02
C LEU A 187 18.98 -3.29 -5.32
N LYS A 188 19.79 -2.81 -4.37
CA LYS A 188 20.67 -3.66 -3.55
C LYS A 188 19.89 -4.68 -2.71
N LEU A 189 18.66 -4.35 -2.32
CA LEU A 189 17.73 -5.27 -1.63
C LEU A 189 16.95 -6.19 -2.57
N GLY A 190 17.29 -6.20 -3.86
CA GLY A 190 16.74 -7.09 -4.87
C GLY A 190 15.61 -6.52 -5.73
N GLY A 191 15.21 -5.25 -5.51
CA GLY A 191 14.08 -4.65 -6.21
C GLY A 191 12.77 -5.43 -6.02
N TYR A 192 11.82 -5.28 -6.94
CA TYR A 192 10.62 -6.14 -6.98
C TYR A 192 10.92 -7.52 -7.61
N ASN A 193 10.18 -8.56 -7.26
CA ASN A 193 10.34 -9.93 -7.73
C ASN A 193 9.05 -10.46 -8.37
N GLN A 194 9.11 -10.71 -9.68
CA GLN A 194 7.99 -11.24 -10.46
C GLN A 194 7.51 -12.62 -10.00
N SER A 195 8.38 -13.42 -9.39
CA SER A 195 8.03 -14.76 -8.89
C SER A 195 7.06 -14.71 -7.70
N TYR A 196 6.93 -13.55 -7.06
CA TYR A 196 5.99 -13.32 -5.96
C TYR A 196 4.73 -12.55 -6.38
N PHE A 197 4.47 -12.46 -7.69
CA PHE A 197 3.22 -11.93 -8.21
C PHE A 197 2.00 -12.70 -7.64
N PRO A 198 0.91 -11.99 -7.29
CA PRO A 198 0.68 -10.54 -7.40
C PRO A 198 1.09 -9.71 -6.18
N SER A 199 1.68 -10.31 -5.14
CA SER A 199 1.78 -9.71 -3.79
C SER A 199 3.17 -9.18 -3.43
N ASP A 200 4.09 -9.11 -4.40
CA ASP A 200 5.45 -8.64 -4.10
C ASP A 200 5.52 -7.16 -3.71
N ASP A 201 4.54 -6.33 -4.04
CA ASP A 201 4.46 -4.98 -3.51
C ASP A 201 4.54 -5.01 -1.97
N TRP A 202 3.67 -5.78 -1.34
CA TRP A 202 3.64 -5.95 0.11
C TRP A 202 4.89 -6.66 0.65
N PHE A 203 5.35 -7.76 0.03
CA PHE A 203 6.55 -8.46 0.50
C PHE A 203 7.82 -7.62 0.37
N CYS A 204 7.96 -6.89 -0.73
CA CYS A 204 9.07 -5.99 -0.98
C CYS A 204 9.13 -4.89 0.06
N HIS A 205 7.99 -4.30 0.43
CA HIS A 205 7.93 -3.31 1.50
C HIS A 205 8.41 -3.87 2.85
N ILE A 206 8.02 -5.11 3.18
CA ILE A 206 8.47 -5.78 4.42
C ILE A 206 9.97 -6.06 4.35
N ARG A 207 10.46 -6.65 3.25
CA ARG A 207 11.88 -6.91 3.01
C ARG A 207 12.71 -5.63 3.13
N CYS A 208 12.21 -4.51 2.61
CA CYS A 208 12.85 -3.21 2.78
C CYS A 208 12.95 -2.82 4.25
N ALA A 209 11.88 -2.95 5.03
CA ALA A 209 11.90 -2.59 6.46
C ALA A 209 12.66 -3.59 7.36
N GLU A 210 12.93 -4.79 6.89
CA GLU A 210 13.81 -5.76 7.57
C GLU A 210 15.30 -5.39 7.44
N ASN A 211 15.68 -4.73 6.34
CA ASN A 211 17.09 -4.53 5.98
C ASN A 211 17.52 -3.06 5.86
N ALA A 212 16.56 -2.14 5.83
CA ALA A 212 16.75 -0.70 5.65
C ALA A 212 15.64 0.09 6.35
N SER A 213 15.82 1.40 6.41
CA SER A 213 14.80 2.28 6.95
C SER A 213 13.65 2.46 5.95
N VAL A 214 12.42 2.35 6.43
CA VAL A 214 11.20 2.67 5.69
C VAL A 214 10.44 3.72 6.47
N TYR A 215 10.17 4.86 5.85
CA TYR A 215 9.44 5.95 6.48
C TYR A 215 8.04 6.11 5.88
N GLN A 216 7.10 6.55 6.69
CA GLN A 216 5.79 6.99 6.23
C GLN A 216 5.48 8.38 6.77
N LEU A 217 5.15 9.29 5.85
CA LEU A 217 4.70 10.64 6.12
C LEU A 217 3.18 10.66 6.35
N ASP A 218 2.74 11.22 7.48
CA ASP A 218 1.34 11.45 7.81
C ASP A 218 0.78 12.67 7.08
N LYS A 219 0.79 12.60 5.74
CA LYS A 219 0.17 13.56 4.84
C LYS A 219 -0.47 12.83 3.67
N PHE A 220 -1.66 13.30 3.28
CA PHE A 220 -2.30 12.87 2.04
C PHE A 220 -1.64 13.61 0.88
N LEU A 221 -0.92 12.89 -0.01
CA LEU A 221 -0.16 13.49 -1.11
C LEU A 221 -0.45 12.86 -2.49
N SER A 222 -1.27 11.81 -2.56
CA SER A 222 -1.77 11.26 -3.82
C SER A 222 -3.24 10.87 -3.69
N LYS A 223 -3.88 10.62 -4.83
CA LYS A 223 -5.13 9.90 -4.94
C LYS A 223 -4.86 8.55 -5.60
N TYR A 224 -5.33 7.48 -4.97
CA TYR A 224 -5.20 6.11 -5.44
C TYR A 224 -6.56 5.59 -5.90
N ARG A 225 -6.65 5.16 -7.17
CA ARG A 225 -7.91 4.74 -7.77
C ARG A 225 -8.21 3.28 -7.44
N TYR A 226 -9.42 3.01 -6.97
CA TYR A 226 -9.97 1.67 -6.94
C TYR A 226 -10.80 1.39 -8.19
N SER A 227 -10.43 0.34 -8.91
CA SER A 227 -11.17 -0.19 -10.04
C SER A 227 -11.02 -1.72 -10.11
N ILE A 228 -11.72 -2.36 -11.05
CA ILE A 228 -11.59 -3.81 -11.25
C ILE A 228 -10.22 -4.07 -11.86
N ASN A 229 -9.30 -4.56 -11.02
CA ASN A 229 -7.90 -4.81 -11.38
C ASN A 229 -7.63 -6.30 -11.63
N LEU A 230 -6.44 -6.60 -12.17
CA LEU A 230 -5.97 -7.96 -12.43
C LEU A 230 -6.03 -8.89 -11.20
N SER A 231 -5.96 -8.33 -9.99
CA SER A 231 -6.05 -9.06 -8.72
C SER A 231 -7.40 -9.74 -8.48
N PHE A 232 -8.45 -9.36 -9.22
CA PHE A 232 -9.78 -9.99 -9.15
C PHE A 232 -9.93 -11.17 -10.12
N ASN A 233 -8.94 -11.44 -10.97
CA ASN A 233 -8.92 -12.63 -11.82
C ASN A 233 -8.74 -13.89 -10.95
N LYS A 234 -9.49 -14.96 -11.26
CA LYS A 234 -9.42 -16.26 -10.58
C LYS A 234 -7.99 -16.80 -10.48
N ASP A 235 -7.23 -16.76 -11.57
CA ASP A 235 -5.85 -17.24 -11.60
C ASP A 235 -4.98 -16.42 -10.65
N THR A 236 -5.11 -15.10 -10.68
CA THR A 236 -4.38 -14.20 -9.78
C THR A 236 -4.75 -14.44 -8.31
N MET A 237 -6.03 -14.68 -8.01
CA MET A 237 -6.49 -15.04 -6.67
C MET A 237 -5.93 -16.39 -6.21
N PHE A 238 -5.89 -17.38 -7.11
CA PHE A 238 -5.30 -18.69 -6.85
C PHE A 238 -3.82 -18.55 -6.53
N TYR A 239 -3.02 -18.08 -7.49
CA TYR A 239 -1.57 -17.92 -7.34
C TYR A 239 -1.23 -17.01 -6.15
N GLY A 240 -1.95 -15.90 -5.99
CA GLY A 240 -1.76 -14.99 -4.87
C GLY A 240 -2.05 -15.63 -3.52
N SER A 241 -3.05 -16.50 -3.41
CA SER A 241 -3.33 -17.20 -2.15
C SER A 241 -2.19 -18.16 -1.78
N ILE A 242 -1.67 -18.90 -2.77
CA ILE A 242 -0.56 -19.85 -2.54
C ILE A 242 0.75 -19.11 -2.24
N VAL A 243 1.11 -18.12 -3.04
CA VAL A 243 2.33 -17.33 -2.86
C VAL A 243 2.30 -16.59 -1.53
N ASN A 244 1.18 -15.96 -1.16
CA ASN A 244 1.03 -15.32 0.15
C ASN A 244 1.26 -16.29 1.30
N PHE A 245 0.67 -17.47 1.21
CA PHE A 245 0.82 -18.48 2.23
C PHE A 245 2.29 -18.94 2.38
N LEU A 246 2.91 -19.40 1.29
CA LEU A 246 4.27 -19.93 1.31
C LEU A 246 5.29 -18.84 1.69
N HIS A 247 5.15 -17.63 1.16
CA HIS A 247 6.08 -16.55 1.44
C HIS A 247 5.97 -16.08 2.90
N THR A 248 4.75 -15.96 3.43
CA THR A 248 4.52 -15.63 4.85
C THR A 248 5.15 -16.68 5.77
N ARG A 249 5.10 -17.96 5.38
CA ARG A 249 5.71 -19.09 6.13
C ARG A 249 7.20 -19.03 6.14
N ASP A 250 7.78 -19.03 4.95
CA ASP A 250 9.18 -19.40 4.80
C ASP A 250 10.11 -18.19 4.77
N ASN A 251 9.60 -17.01 4.38
CA ASN A 251 10.46 -15.88 4.02
C ASN A 251 10.30 -14.65 4.93
N LEU A 252 9.09 -14.36 5.44
CA LEU A 252 8.89 -13.17 6.29
C LEU A 252 9.54 -13.32 7.67
N LYS A 253 10.39 -12.37 8.07
CA LYS A 253 11.07 -12.33 9.37
C LYS A 253 10.37 -11.36 10.34
N ILE A 254 9.10 -11.67 10.61
CA ILE A 254 8.23 -10.92 11.52
C ILE A 254 7.95 -11.70 12.81
N ASN A 255 7.39 -11.02 13.82
CA ASN A 255 7.02 -11.65 15.09
C ASN A 255 6.15 -12.90 14.90
N LYS A 256 6.47 -14.00 15.60
CA LYS A 256 5.76 -15.30 15.48
C LYS A 256 4.26 -15.21 15.75
N ARG A 257 3.84 -14.44 16.77
CA ARG A 257 2.41 -14.24 17.09
C ARG A 257 1.71 -13.49 15.95
N LEU A 258 2.36 -12.49 15.37
CA LEU A 258 1.84 -11.77 14.21
C LEU A 258 1.74 -12.68 12.97
N LYS A 259 2.78 -13.47 12.70
CA LYS A 259 2.78 -14.44 11.59
C LYS A 259 1.59 -15.41 11.69
N ASN A 260 1.32 -15.96 12.89
CA ASN A 260 0.15 -16.82 13.13
C ASN A 260 -1.18 -16.10 12.88
N ILE A 261 -1.29 -14.83 13.29
CA ILE A 261 -2.48 -14.01 13.02
C ILE A 261 -2.67 -13.83 11.51
N LEU A 262 -1.60 -13.50 10.78
CA LEU A 262 -1.66 -13.31 9.32
C LEU A 262 -2.08 -14.60 8.60
N PHE A 263 -1.55 -15.76 9.00
CA PHE A 263 -1.99 -17.04 8.44
C PHE A 263 -3.46 -17.30 8.61
N GLN A 264 -3.94 -17.15 9.84
CA GLN A 264 -5.34 -17.40 10.11
C GLN A 264 -6.24 -16.42 9.34
N LYS A 265 -5.79 -15.17 9.14
CA LYS A 265 -6.50 -14.19 8.31
C LYS A 265 -6.47 -14.50 6.82
N GLN A 266 -5.36 -14.99 6.30
CA GLN A 266 -5.26 -15.47 4.92
C GLN A 266 -6.22 -16.65 4.70
N TYR A 267 -6.23 -17.62 5.61
CA TYR A 267 -7.19 -18.73 5.59
C TYR A 267 -8.65 -18.25 5.64
N GLU A 268 -8.99 -17.35 6.56
CA GLU A 268 -10.33 -16.73 6.63
C GLU A 268 -10.73 -15.98 5.36
N ASN A 269 -9.77 -15.44 4.60
CA ASN A 269 -10.03 -14.78 3.32
C ASN A 269 -10.28 -15.79 2.20
N VAL A 270 -9.55 -16.91 2.17
CA VAL A 270 -9.81 -18.02 1.24
C VAL A 270 -11.23 -18.57 1.45
N LEU A 271 -11.67 -18.71 2.70
CA LEU A 271 -13.03 -19.17 3.01
C LEU A 271 -14.15 -18.26 2.48
N LYS A 272 -13.85 -16.98 2.17
CA LYS A 272 -14.82 -16.01 1.62
C LYS A 272 -14.88 -16.03 0.09
N ILE A 273 -14.01 -16.79 -0.57
CA ILE A 273 -14.05 -16.94 -2.02
C ILE A 273 -15.38 -17.61 -2.39
N GLN A 274 -16.16 -16.95 -3.25
CA GLN A 274 -17.49 -17.43 -3.67
C GLN A 274 -17.42 -18.62 -4.62
N ASP A 275 -16.33 -18.73 -5.39
CA ASP A 275 -16.09 -19.88 -6.26
C ASP A 275 -15.64 -21.08 -5.42
N GLU A 276 -16.55 -22.05 -5.22
CA GLU A 276 -16.32 -23.25 -4.41
C GLU A 276 -15.18 -24.12 -4.93
N ASN A 277 -15.03 -24.25 -6.25
CA ASN A 277 -13.98 -25.08 -6.84
C ASN A 277 -12.60 -24.48 -6.56
N LEU A 278 -12.45 -23.18 -6.84
CA LEU A 278 -11.23 -22.43 -6.58
C LEU A 278 -10.87 -22.47 -5.08
N LYS A 279 -11.87 -22.24 -4.21
CA LYS A 279 -11.68 -22.29 -2.76
C LYS A 279 -11.17 -23.67 -2.31
N ASN A 280 -11.81 -24.75 -2.75
CA ASN A 280 -11.44 -26.11 -2.37
C ASN A 280 -10.03 -26.48 -2.85
N GLU A 281 -9.64 -26.03 -4.05
CA GLU A 281 -8.29 -26.25 -4.59
C GLU A 281 -7.22 -25.58 -3.72
N ILE A 282 -7.41 -24.30 -3.36
CA ILE A 282 -6.49 -23.56 -2.48
C ILE A 282 -6.40 -24.23 -1.11
N LEU A 283 -7.54 -24.62 -0.52
CA LEU A 283 -7.58 -25.27 0.80
C LEU A 283 -6.87 -26.62 0.79
N LYS A 284 -7.00 -27.39 -0.29
CA LYS A 284 -6.26 -28.65 -0.47
C LYS A 284 -4.76 -28.39 -0.47
N ILE A 285 -4.28 -27.40 -1.22
CA ILE A 285 -2.85 -27.05 -1.24
C ILE A 285 -2.37 -26.63 0.14
N PHE A 286 -3.14 -25.81 0.87
CA PHE A 286 -2.79 -25.43 2.24
C PHE A 286 -2.64 -26.67 3.14
N ALA A 287 -3.57 -27.64 3.04
CA ALA A 287 -3.49 -28.90 3.77
C ALA A 287 -2.27 -29.74 3.38
N ASP A 288 -1.98 -29.86 2.08
CA ASP A 288 -0.81 -30.58 1.54
C ASP A 288 0.51 -29.98 2.06
N PHE A 289 0.55 -28.67 2.27
CA PHE A 289 1.67 -27.96 2.89
C PHE A 289 1.63 -27.92 4.44
N GLY A 290 0.76 -28.74 5.05
CA GLY A 290 0.70 -28.94 6.49
C GLY A 290 0.04 -27.80 7.27
N PHE A 291 -0.69 -26.91 6.61
CA PHE A 291 -1.45 -25.89 7.31
C PHE A 291 -2.53 -26.52 8.18
N LYS A 292 -2.59 -26.09 9.44
CA LYS A 292 -3.67 -26.43 10.37
C LYS A 292 -4.37 -25.16 10.77
N GLN A 293 -5.69 -25.14 10.59
CA GLN A 293 -6.52 -24.04 11.08
C GLN A 293 -6.28 -23.86 12.58
N MET A 294 -6.07 -22.61 13.00
CA MET A 294 -5.91 -22.26 14.40
C MET A 294 -7.01 -21.31 14.81
N GLU A 295 -7.57 -21.49 16.00
CA GLU A 295 -8.48 -20.50 16.53
C GLU A 295 -7.70 -19.30 17.10
N LEU A 296 -7.94 -18.10 16.57
CA LEU A 296 -7.39 -16.88 17.18
C LEU A 296 -8.00 -16.66 18.55
N LYS A 297 -7.14 -16.49 19.56
CA LYS A 297 -7.55 -16.08 20.91
C LYS A 297 -8.34 -14.78 20.85
N ILE A 298 -9.28 -14.58 21.78
CA ILE A 298 -10.11 -13.37 21.88
C ILE A 298 -9.24 -12.10 21.86
N LEU A 299 -8.14 -12.10 22.63
CA LEU A 299 -7.20 -10.99 22.67
C LEU A 299 -6.54 -10.74 21.29
N ASP A 300 -6.19 -11.78 20.53
CA ASP A 300 -5.60 -11.62 19.19
C ASP A 300 -6.61 -11.05 18.19
N ARG A 301 -7.87 -11.49 18.25
CA ARG A 301 -8.95 -10.93 17.43
C ARG A 301 -9.20 -9.47 17.78
N PHE A 302 -9.24 -9.16 19.08
CA PHE A 302 -9.45 -7.81 19.59
C PHE A 302 -8.30 -6.87 19.20
N LEU A 303 -7.06 -7.31 19.41
CA LEU A 303 -5.87 -6.59 18.99
C LEU A 303 -5.91 -6.35 17.48
N TYR A 304 -6.06 -7.39 16.67
CA TYR A 304 -6.15 -7.27 15.21
C TYR A 304 -7.22 -6.25 14.79
N ARG A 305 -8.40 -6.25 15.44
CA ARG A 305 -9.48 -5.30 15.17
C ARG A 305 -9.16 -3.86 15.60
N ILE A 306 -8.61 -3.63 16.79
CA ILE A 306 -8.16 -2.30 17.24
C ILE A 306 -7.13 -1.74 16.26
N TYR A 307 -6.21 -2.58 15.83
CA TYR A 307 -5.18 -2.17 14.90
C TYR A 307 -5.76 -1.80 13.53
N ARG A 308 -6.71 -2.57 13.01
CA ARG A 308 -7.48 -2.21 11.80
C ARG A 308 -8.45 -1.04 12.00
N MET A 309 -8.73 -0.57 13.22
CA MET A 309 -9.53 0.65 13.42
C MET A 309 -8.79 1.90 12.94
N HIS A 310 -7.45 1.90 12.96
CA HIS A 310 -6.66 2.97 12.36
C HIS A 310 -6.63 2.92 10.84
N ASP A 311 -6.94 1.79 10.20
CA ASP A 311 -7.14 1.76 8.75
C ASP A 311 -8.20 2.79 8.34
N VAL A 312 -9.26 2.98 9.15
CA VAL A 312 -10.29 4.01 8.92
C VAL A 312 -9.74 5.43 9.04
N GLU A 313 -8.67 5.67 9.80
CA GLU A 313 -7.98 6.97 9.92
C GLU A 313 -6.85 7.15 8.90
N ILE A 314 -6.32 6.04 8.35
CA ILE A 314 -5.31 6.04 7.27
C ILE A 314 -5.94 6.40 5.94
N TYR A 315 -7.23 6.11 5.76
CA TYR A 315 -7.92 6.27 4.49
C TYR A 315 -8.83 7.50 4.49
N LYS A 316 -8.48 8.48 3.68
CA LYS A 316 -9.41 9.52 3.24
C LYS A 316 -10.03 9.04 1.94
N VAL A 317 -11.33 9.24 1.79
CA VAL A 317 -12.05 8.85 0.59
C VAL A 317 -12.66 10.08 -0.06
N GLU A 318 -12.52 10.17 -1.38
CA GLU A 318 -13.17 11.15 -2.24
C GLU A 318 -14.31 10.45 -2.98
N LYS A 319 -15.53 10.93 -2.78
CA LYS A 319 -16.74 10.39 -3.39
C LYS A 319 -16.95 10.94 -4.77
#